data_AF-A0A7H0K1Z2-F1
#
_entry.id   AF-A0A7H0K1Z2-F1
#
_cell.length_a   1.000
_cell.length_b   1.000
_cell.length_c   1.000
_cell.angle_alpha   90.00
_cell.angle_beta   90.00
_cell.angle_gamma   90.00
#
_symmetry.space_group_name_H-M   'P 1'
#
loop_
_entity.id
_entity.type
_entity.pdbx_description
1 polymer ?
#
loop_
_entity_poly.entity_id
_entity_poly.type
_entity_poly.pdbx_seq_one_letter_code
_entity_poly.pdbx_strand_id
1 'polypeptide(L)'
;MALVFEVLRIFTRLGLTSFGGPTAHLGYFRDEFVDKRKWLRDDEYADLIALCQFIPGPASSQVGMAIGLKRAGYAGMLAAWLGFTLPSVIAMVAFALGVVL
;
A
#
# COMPACT_ATOMS: atom_id res chain seq x y z
N MET A 1 -18.85 -1.99 2.25
CA MET A 1 -18.48 -0.55 2.19
C MET A 1 -17.52 -0.13 3.30
N ALA A 2 -17.85 -0.37 4.58
CA ALA A 2 -17.02 0.08 5.72
C ALA A 2 -15.56 -0.41 5.68
N LEU A 3 -15.33 -1.69 5.36
CA LEU A 3 -13.97 -2.26 5.25
C LEU A 3 -13.16 -1.66 4.10
N VAL A 4 -13.80 -1.34 2.97
CA VAL A 4 -13.12 -0.73 1.80
C VAL A 4 -12.65 0.68 2.16
N PHE A 5 -13.50 1.44 2.86
CA PHE A 5 -13.15 2.77 3.33
C PHE A 5 -12.03 2.73 4.39
N GLU A 6 -12.05 1.73 5.28
CA GLU A 6 -10.96 1.49 6.23
C GLU A 6 -9.63 1.29 5.48
N VAL A 7 -9.59 0.38 4.50
CA VAL A 7 -8.41 0.13 3.66
C VAL A 7 -7.95 1.40 2.97
N LEU A 8 -8.85 2.11 2.28
CA LEU A 8 -8.52 3.36 1.59
C LEU A 8 -7.86 4.37 2.54
N ARG A 9 -8.48 4.65 3.68
CA ARG A 9 -7.97 5.63 4.65
C ARG A 9 -6.57 5.29 5.15
N ILE A 10 -6.31 4.02 5.45
CA ILE A 10 -5.01 3.56 5.95
C ILE A 10 -3.95 3.67 4.87
N PHE A 11 -4.25 3.18 3.66
CA PHE A 11 -3.30 3.23 2.55
C PHE A 11 -3.06 4.67 2.07
N THR A 12 -4.04 5.58 2.13
CA THR A 12 -3.83 7.02 1.90
C THR A 12 -2.85 7.62 2.90
N ARG A 13 -3.01 7.32 4.19
CA ARG A 13 -2.06 7.77 5.21
C ARG A 13 -0.67 7.20 4.93
N LEU A 14 -0.56 5.90 4.65
CA LEU A 14 0.71 5.26 4.34
C LEU A 14 1.36 5.81 3.07
N GLY A 15 0.58 6.13 2.03
CA GLY A 15 1.09 6.76 0.80
C GLY A 15 1.63 8.17 1.03
N LEU A 16 1.21 8.84 2.10
CA LEU A 16 1.73 10.15 2.52
C LEU A 16 2.92 10.06 3.48
N THR A 17 3.13 8.92 4.16
CA THR A 17 4.13 8.80 5.24
C THR A 17 5.24 7.80 4.98
N SER A 18 5.10 6.90 4.00
CA SER A 18 6.08 5.84 3.74
C SER A 18 7.18 6.36 2.81
N PHE A 19 8.27 6.86 3.38
CA PHE A 19 9.45 7.32 2.62
C PHE A 19 10.60 6.32 2.76
N GLY A 20 11.54 6.33 1.81
CA GLY A 20 12.75 5.47 1.86
C GLY A 20 12.73 4.27 0.91
N GLY A 21 11.78 4.21 -0.03
CA GLY A 21 11.76 3.21 -1.09
C GLY A 21 11.11 1.87 -0.70
N PRO A 22 11.16 0.86 -1.60
CA PRO A 22 10.37 -0.37 -1.46
C PRO A 22 10.59 -1.12 -0.16
N THR A 23 11.84 -1.27 0.29
CA THR A 23 12.18 -1.95 1.55
C THR A 23 11.58 -1.22 2.75
N ALA A 24 11.64 0.11 2.77
CA ALA A 24 11.03 0.91 3.82
C ALA A 24 9.50 0.75 3.81
N HIS A 25 8.86 0.78 2.64
CA HIS A 25 7.41 0.57 2.50
C HIS A 25 6.97 -0.77 3.10
N LEU A 26 7.72 -1.85 2.86
CA LEU A 26 7.45 -3.15 3.48
C LEU A 26 7.60 -3.09 5.00
N GLY A 27 8.61 -2.39 5.52
CA GLY A 27 8.74 -2.12 6.96
C GLY A 27 7.51 -1.41 7.55
N TYR A 28 7.04 -0.33 6.91
CA TYR A 28 5.83 0.39 7.32
C TYR A 28 4.57 -0.48 7.26
N PHE A 29 4.46 -1.34 6.24
CA PHE A 29 3.34 -2.26 6.11
C PHE A 29 3.36 -3.34 7.18
N ARG A 30 4.53 -3.86 7.55
CA ARG A 30 4.67 -4.81 8.65
C ARG A 30 4.20 -4.20 9.98
N ASP A 31 4.71 -3.03 10.32
CA ASP A 31 4.32 -2.29 11.54
C ASP A 31 2.80 -2.03 11.58
N GLU A 32 2.22 -1.56 10.47
CA GLU A 32 0.78 -1.26 10.45
C GLU A 32 -0.10 -2.53 10.46
N PHE A 33 0.19 -3.51 9.60
CA PHE A 33 -0.73 -4.62 9.32
C PHE A 33 -0.46 -5.88 10.15
N VAL A 34 0.77 -6.06 10.64
CA VAL A 34 1.13 -7.16 11.55
C VAL A 34 1.09 -6.69 13.00
N ASP A 35 1.83 -5.64 13.35
CA ASP A 35 2.01 -5.27 14.76
C ASP A 35 0.79 -4.53 15.33
N LYS A 36 0.36 -3.45 14.68
CA LYS A 36 -0.71 -2.58 15.18
C LYS A 36 -2.10 -3.17 14.95
N ARG A 37 -2.40 -3.57 13.72
CA ARG A 37 -3.76 -3.99 13.34
C ARG A 37 -4.01 -5.49 13.44
N LYS A 38 -2.95 -6.30 13.47
CA LYS A 38 -3.06 -7.76 13.53
C LYS A 38 -3.92 -8.34 12.39
N TRP A 39 -3.87 -7.73 11.20
CA TRP A 39 -4.59 -8.23 10.00
C TRP A 39 -3.89 -9.45 9.39
N LEU A 40 -2.58 -9.54 9.63
CA LEU A 40 -1.73 -10.63 9.20
C LEU A 40 -0.90 -11.09 10.40
N ARG A 41 -0.60 -12.37 10.44
CA ARG A 41 0.50 -12.89 11.25
C ARG A 41 1.83 -12.64 10.55
N ASP A 42 2.93 -12.80 11.29
CA ASP A 42 4.28 -12.56 10.79
C ASP A 42 4.66 -13.53 9.65
N ASP A 43 4.30 -14.81 9.78
CA ASP A 43 4.47 -15.85 8.76
C ASP A 43 3.68 -15.52 7.48
N GLU A 44 2.41 -15.13 7.62
CA GLU A 44 1.58 -14.75 6.47
C GLU A 44 2.13 -13.52 5.72
N TYR A 45 2.73 -12.58 6.44
CA TYR A 45 3.32 -11.39 5.84
C TYR A 45 4.62 -11.72 5.11
N ALA A 46 5.46 -12.58 5.69
CA ALA A 46 6.69 -13.05 5.06
C ALA A 46 6.41 -13.82 3.76
N ASP A 47 5.44 -14.74 3.78
CA ASP A 47 4.99 -15.49 2.59
C ASP A 47 4.45 -14.56 1.51
N LEU A 48 3.68 -13.54 1.92
CA LEU A 48 3.12 -12.57 0.99
C LEU A 48 4.21 -11.74 0.31
N ILE A 49 5.23 -11.31 1.06
CA ILE A 49 6.40 -10.62 0.50
C ILE A 49 7.12 -11.54 -0.49
N ALA A 50 7.38 -12.79 -0.11
CA ALA A 50 8.09 -13.74 -0.96
C ALA A 50 7.36 -13.94 -2.30
N LEU A 51 6.03 -14.10 -2.25
CA LEU A 51 5.19 -14.19 -3.45
C LEU A 51 5.29 -12.93 -4.33
N CYS A 52 5.15 -11.75 -3.74
CA CYS A 52 5.21 -10.49 -4.48
C CYS A 52 6.61 -10.16 -5.02
N GLN A 53 7.68 -10.69 -4.42
CA GLN A 53 9.03 -10.57 -4.98
C GLN A 53 9.31 -11.57 -6.09
N PHE A 54 8.61 -12.71 -6.08
CA PHE A 54 8.76 -13.75 -7.10
C PHE A 54 8.13 -13.36 -8.43
N ILE A 55 7.01 -12.64 -8.41
CA ILE A 55 6.30 -12.21 -9.62
C ILE A 55 6.85 -10.88 -10.17
N PRO A 56 6.79 -10.64 -11.50
CA PRO A 56 7.25 -9.38 -12.07
C PRO A 56 6.40 -8.21 -11.58
N GLY A 57 7.05 -7.11 -11.20
CA GLY A 57 6.40 -5.84 -10.85
C GLY A 57 6.94 -5.21 -9.56
N PRO A 58 6.38 -4.06 -9.16
CA PRO A 58 6.80 -3.36 -7.94
C PRO A 58 6.27 -4.09 -6.69
N ALA A 59 7.16 -4.83 -6.02
CA ALA A 59 6.81 -5.68 -4.87
C ALA A 59 6.03 -4.93 -3.77
N SER A 60 6.41 -3.69 -3.41
CA SER A 60 5.69 -2.94 -2.36
C SER A 60 4.23 -2.67 -2.73
N SER A 61 3.95 -2.30 -3.98
CA SER A 61 2.59 -2.04 -4.44
C SER A 61 1.77 -3.32 -4.53
N GLN A 62 2.40 -4.42 -4.97
CA GLN A 62 1.76 -5.74 -5.02
C GLN A 62 1.39 -6.25 -3.62
N VAL A 63 2.28 -6.12 -2.64
CA VAL A 63 1.98 -6.46 -1.24
C VAL A 63 0.81 -5.61 -0.74
N GLY A 64 0.82 -4.30 -0.96
CA GLY A 64 -0.29 -3.42 -0.55
C GLY A 64 -1.64 -3.82 -1.17
N MET A 65 -1.64 -4.10 -2.48
CA MET A 65 -2.83 -4.60 -3.21
C MET A 65 -3.33 -5.94 -2.66
N ALA A 66 -2.43 -6.88 -2.38
CA ALA A 66 -2.78 -8.18 -1.84
C ALA A 66 -3.33 -8.10 -0.40
N ILE A 67 -2.79 -7.20 0.44
CA ILE A 67 -3.35 -6.90 1.76
C ILE A 67 -4.78 -6.34 1.63
N GLY A 68 -4.98 -5.39 0.71
CA GLY A 68 -6.31 -4.84 0.41
C GLY A 68 -7.28 -5.92 -0.08
N LEU A 69 -6.81 -6.81 -0.97
CA LEU A 69 -7.57 -7.96 -1.48
C LEU A 69 -8.01 -8.89 -0.35
N LYS A 70 -7.08 -9.28 0.54
CA LYS A 70 -7.36 -10.15 1.67
C LYS A 70 -8.34 -9.53 2.67
N ARG A 71 -8.27 -8.20 2.88
CA ARG A 71 -9.12 -7.48 3.85
C ARG A 71 -10.54 -7.20 3.36
N ALA A 72 -10.70 -6.80 2.10
CA ALA A 72 -11.99 -6.31 1.59
C ALA A 72 -12.28 -6.71 0.12
N GLY A 73 -11.66 -7.78 -0.37
CA GLY A 73 -11.85 -8.29 -1.73
C GLY A 73 -11.29 -7.35 -2.81
N TYR A 74 -11.74 -7.51 -4.05
CA TYR A 74 -11.26 -6.70 -5.19
C TYR A 74 -11.44 -5.19 -4.99
N ALA A 75 -12.51 -4.78 -4.30
CA ALA A 75 -12.71 -3.38 -3.95
C ALA A 75 -11.64 -2.89 -2.95
N GLY A 76 -11.24 -3.73 -1.99
CA GLY A 76 -10.13 -3.46 -1.09
C GLY A 76 -8.78 -3.38 -1.81
N MET A 77 -8.53 -4.25 -2.79
CA MET A 77 -7.35 -4.21 -3.63
C MET A 77 -7.22 -2.85 -4.36
N LEU A 78 -8.29 -2.42 -5.02
CA LEU A 78 -8.33 -1.13 -5.71
C LEU A 78 -8.20 0.05 -4.73
N ALA A 79 -8.85 -0.02 -3.58
CA ALA A 79 -8.75 1.00 -2.53
C ALA A 79 -7.33 1.14 -1.97
N ALA A 80 -6.63 0.01 -1.75
CA ALA A 80 -5.24 0.02 -1.29
C ALA A 80 -4.31 0.65 -2.34
N TRP A 81 -4.48 0.26 -3.61
CA TRP A 81 -3.69 0.81 -4.71
C TRP A 81 -3.90 2.31 -4.88
N LEU A 82 -5.16 2.77 -4.91
CA LEU A 82 -5.51 4.18 -5.00
C LEU A 82 -5.00 4.95 -3.79
N GLY A 83 -5.26 4.47 -2.57
CA GLY A 83 -4.80 5.15 -1.36
C GLY A 83 -3.29 5.34 -1.34
N PHE A 84 -2.53 4.29 -1.67
CA PHE A 84 -1.07 4.35 -1.63
C PHE A 84 -0.46 5.20 -2.77
N THR A 85 -1.05 5.14 -3.97
CA THR A 85 -0.43 5.71 -5.19
C THR A 85 -0.90 7.12 -5.51
N LEU A 86 -2.19 7.40 -5.32
CA LEU A 86 -2.82 8.65 -5.77
C LEU A 86 -2.20 9.91 -5.13
N PRO A 87 -1.84 9.95 -3.84
CA PRO A 87 -1.22 11.13 -3.24
C PRO A 87 0.08 11.54 -3.93
N SER A 88 0.93 10.56 -4.26
CA SER A 88 2.19 10.80 -4.98
C SER A 88 1.94 11.26 -6.41
N VAL A 89 0.97 10.66 -7.11
CA VAL A 89 0.57 11.09 -8.46
C VAL A 89 0.11 12.54 -8.46
N ILE A 90 -0.75 12.93 -7.51
CA ILE A 90 -1.24 14.31 -7.38
C ILE A 90 -0.06 15.27 -7.14
N ALA A 91 0.84 14.93 -6.21
CA ALA A 91 2.00 15.76 -5.91
C ALA A 91 2.93 15.93 -7.13
N MET A 92 3.21 14.84 -7.86
CA MET A 92 4.04 14.87 -9.07
C MET A 92 3.40 15.69 -10.19
N VAL A 93 2.10 15.52 -10.43
CA VAL A 93 1.36 16.29 -11.46
C VAL A 93 1.31 17.78 -11.09
N ALA A 94 1.02 18.11 -9.83
CA ALA A 94 1.02 19.49 -9.37
C ALA A 94 2.39 20.16 -9.53
N PHE A 95 3.47 19.44 -9.19
CA PHE A 95 4.83 19.92 -9.40
C PHE A 95 5.16 20.09 -10.88
N ALA A 96 4.79 19.13 -11.72
CA ALA A 96 5.01 19.21 -13.17
C ALA A 96 4.28 20.42 -13.79
N LEU A 97 3.03 20.66 -13.42
CA LEU A 97 2.27 21.82 -13.88
C LEU A 97 2.88 23.14 -13.39
N GLY A 98 3.35 23.19 -12.14
CA GLY A 98 4.01 24.38 -11.58
C GLY A 98 5.39 24.69 -12.16
N VAL A 99 6.09 23.70 -12.73
CA VAL A 99 7.37 23.89 -13.43
C VAL A 99 7.15 24.34 -14.89
N VAL A 100 5.99 24.03 -15.48
CA VAL A 100 5.66 24.35 -16.88
C VAL A 100 5.00 25.73 -17.04
N LEU A 101 4.43 26.30 -15.96
CA LEU A 101 3.86 27.65 -15.90
C LEU A 101 4.90 28.70 -15.49
#